data_AF-A0A091LG62-F1
#
_entry.id   AF-A0A091LG62-F1
#
_cell.length_a   1.000
_cell.length_b   1.000
_cell.length_c   1.000
_cell.angle_alpha   90.00
_cell.angle_beta   90.00
_cell.angle_gamma   90.00
#
_symmetry.space_group_name_H-M   'P 1'
#
loop_
_entity.id
_entity.type
_entity.pdbx_description
1 polymer ?
#
loop_
_entity_poly.entity_id
_entity_poly.type
_entity_poly.pdbx_seq_one_letter_code
_entity_poly.pdbx_strand_id
1 'polypeptide(L)'
;FCRPTVQDNRREIIIKNGRHPVIDVLLGEQDQYVPNTTNLSGDGERVMIITGPNMGGKSSYIKQVALITVMAQIGSYVPAEESTIGVVDGIFTR
;
A
#
# COMPACT_ATOMS: atom_id res chain seq x y z
N PHE A 1 7.12 10.35 3.25
CA PHE A 1 7.53 9.10 3.92
C PHE A 1 7.16 9.20 5.38
N CYS A 2 6.59 8.15 5.97
CA CYS A 2 6.23 8.08 7.39
C CYS A 2 6.74 6.79 8.02
N ARG A 3 6.91 6.79 9.35
CA ARG A 3 7.23 5.58 10.11
C ARG A 3 5.95 4.72 10.21
N PRO A 4 5.94 3.48 9.71
CA PRO A 4 4.75 2.64 9.81
C PRO A 4 4.55 2.13 11.25
N THR A 5 3.31 2.01 11.67
CA THR A 5 2.93 1.27 12.89
C THR A 5 2.82 -0.21 12.54
N VAL A 6 3.75 -1.04 13.03
CA VAL A 6 3.73 -2.49 12.79
C VAL A 6 3.02 -3.20 13.94
N GLN A 7 2.07 -4.10 13.64
CA GLN A 7 1.32 -4.87 14.61
C GLN A 7 1.47 -6.38 14.38
N ASP A 8 1.63 -7.16 15.44
CA ASP A 8 1.79 -8.62 15.35
C ASP A 8 0.44 -9.36 15.49
N ASN A 9 -0.48 -8.82 16.30
CA ASN A 9 -1.72 -9.50 16.69
C ASN A 9 -2.94 -9.15 15.85
N ARG A 10 -2.78 -8.31 14.81
CA ARG A 10 -3.88 -7.87 13.95
C ARG A 10 -3.51 -8.00 12.50
N ARG A 11 -4.47 -8.45 11.69
CA ARG A 11 -4.35 -8.53 10.24
C ARG A 11 -4.96 -7.28 9.63
N GLU A 12 -4.14 -6.24 9.47
CA GLU A 12 -4.57 -4.94 8.97
C GLU A 12 -3.57 -4.40 7.94
N ILE A 13 -4.05 -3.82 6.86
CA ILE A 13 -3.26 -3.02 5.92
C ILE A 13 -4.00 -1.70 5.75
N ILE A 14 -3.58 -0.71 6.53
CA ILE A 14 -4.12 0.65 6.50
C ILE A 14 -3.03 1.57 5.96
N ILE A 15 -3.32 2.22 4.84
CA ILE A 15 -2.40 3.11 4.14
C ILE A 15 -3.18 4.37 3.79
N LYS A 16 -2.80 5.52 4.34
CA LYS A 16 -3.42 6.82 4.03
C LYS A 16 -2.55 7.58 3.06
N ASN A 17 -3.14 7.99 1.92
CA ASN A 17 -2.43 8.72 0.87
C ASN A 17 -1.08 8.08 0.49
N GLY A 18 -1.10 6.75 0.29
CA GLY A 18 0.09 6.01 -0.12
C GLY A 18 0.46 6.27 -1.57
N ARG A 19 1.75 6.20 -1.88
CA ARG A 19 2.30 6.31 -3.23
C ARG A 19 3.13 5.08 -3.58
N HIS A 20 3.20 4.73 -4.85
CA HIS A 20 3.98 3.59 -5.30
C HIS A 20 5.48 3.94 -5.20
N PRO A 21 6.31 3.21 -4.42
CA PRO A 21 7.68 3.63 -4.09
C PRO A 21 8.55 3.98 -5.30
N VAL A 22 8.50 3.17 -6.37
CA VAL A 22 9.28 3.42 -7.60
C VAL A 22 8.73 4.59 -8.41
N ILE A 23 7.41 4.76 -8.47
CA ILE A 23 6.77 5.85 -9.24
C ILE A 23 7.03 7.18 -8.53
N ASP A 24 6.95 7.20 -7.20
CA ASP A 24 7.24 8.38 -6.36
C ASP A 24 8.64 8.95 -6.65
N VAL A 25 9.63 8.06 -6.83
CA VAL A 25 11.01 8.47 -7.15
C VAL A 25 11.17 8.91 -8.61
N LEU A 26 10.56 8.19 -9.55
CA LEU A 26 10.75 8.44 -10.99
C LEU A 26 9.98 9.66 -11.51
N LEU A 27 8.77 9.91 -10.97
CA LEU A 27 7.85 10.93 -11.47
C LEU A 27 7.62 12.06 -10.47
N GLY A 28 7.98 11.91 -9.19
CA GLY A 28 7.72 12.94 -8.17
C GLY A 28 6.22 13.27 -8.05
N GLU A 29 5.89 14.54 -7.80
CA GLU A 29 4.51 15.05 -7.70
C GLU A 29 3.86 15.32 -9.08
N GLN A 30 4.21 14.55 -10.12
CA GLN A 30 3.54 14.70 -11.42
C GLN A 30 2.10 14.14 -11.38
N ASP A 31 1.16 14.86 -11.98
CA ASP A 31 -0.31 14.65 -11.95
C ASP A 31 -0.82 13.27 -12.44
N GLN A 32 0.06 12.37 -12.91
CA GLN A 32 -0.36 11.08 -13.47
C GLN A 32 -0.60 9.98 -12.42
N TYR A 33 0.04 10.04 -11.25
CA TYR A 33 -0.15 9.03 -10.20
C TYR A 33 -0.43 9.68 -8.85
N VAL A 34 -1.72 9.86 -8.56
CA VAL A 34 -2.18 10.43 -7.31
C VAL A 34 -2.07 9.43 -6.15
N PRO A 35 -1.86 9.90 -4.91
CA PRO A 35 -1.87 9.03 -3.73
C PRO A 35 -3.20 8.30 -3.57
N ASN A 36 -3.14 7.06 -3.06
CA ASN A 36 -4.31 6.22 -2.84
C ASN A 36 -4.39 5.72 -1.39
N THR A 37 -5.59 5.66 -0.85
CA THR A 37 -5.87 5.08 0.47
C THR A 37 -6.27 3.61 0.35
N THR A 38 -5.81 2.80 1.29
CA THR A 38 -6.15 1.37 1.40
C THR A 38 -6.57 1.08 2.82
N ASN A 39 -7.68 0.36 2.97
CA ASN A 39 -8.14 -0.15 4.26
C ASN A 39 -8.54 -1.61 4.07
N LEU A 40 -7.71 -2.52 4.58
CA LEU A 40 -8.04 -3.93 4.69
C LEU A 40 -7.84 -4.34 6.15
N SER A 41 -8.86 -4.92 6.78
CA SER A 41 -8.78 -5.30 8.20
C SER A 41 -9.49 -6.62 8.49
N GLY A 42 -8.99 -7.35 9.47
CA GLY A 42 -9.57 -8.64 9.89
C GLY A 42 -11.00 -8.54 10.40
N ASP A 43 -11.36 -7.38 10.96
CA ASP A 43 -12.68 -7.02 11.49
C ASP A 43 -13.56 -6.25 10.49
N GLY A 44 -13.06 -5.99 9.28
CA GLY A 44 -13.72 -5.22 8.23
C GLY A 44 -13.57 -5.84 6.85
N GLU A 45 -13.27 -5.01 5.86
CA GLU A 45 -13.07 -5.44 4.48
C GLU A 45 -11.75 -6.20 4.34
N ARG A 46 -11.79 -7.43 3.83
CA ARG A 46 -10.59 -8.29 3.64
C ARG A 46 -10.24 -8.52 2.18
N VAL A 47 -11.14 -8.15 1.28
CA VAL A 47 -11.04 -8.39 -0.15
C VAL A 47 -11.48 -7.12 -0.88
N MET A 48 -10.71 -6.72 -1.88
CA MET A 48 -11.03 -5.57 -2.73
C MET A 48 -11.16 -6.04 -4.18
N ILE A 49 -12.33 -5.81 -4.78
CA ILE A 49 -12.57 -6.08 -6.21
C ILE A 49 -12.33 -4.79 -6.98
N ILE A 50 -11.28 -4.75 -7.79
CA ILE A 50 -10.88 -3.55 -8.53
C ILE A 50 -11.23 -3.73 -10.01
N THR A 51 -12.05 -2.82 -10.54
CA THR A 51 -12.52 -2.85 -11.93
C THR A 51 -12.08 -1.60 -12.70
N GLY A 52 -12.27 -1.58 -14.02
CA GLY A 52 -11.95 -0.44 -14.90
C GLY A 52 -10.91 -0.76 -15.98
N PRO A 53 -10.68 0.15 -16.94
CA PRO A 53 -9.82 -0.06 -18.11
C PRO A 53 -8.35 -0.24 -17.74
N ASN A 54 -7.57 -0.98 -18.56
CA ASN A 54 -6.18 -1.39 -18.27
C ASN A 54 -5.15 -0.26 -18.08
N MET A 55 -5.52 0.99 -18.33
CA MET A 55 -4.65 2.17 -18.15
C MET A 55 -5.01 3.04 -16.93
N GLY A 56 -5.98 2.64 -16.10
CA GLY A 56 -6.43 3.45 -14.96
C GLY A 56 -5.57 3.35 -13.69
N GLY A 57 -4.28 3.01 -13.78
CA GLY A 57 -3.40 2.91 -12.60
C GLY A 57 -3.65 1.72 -11.66
N LYS A 58 -4.63 0.85 -11.95
CA LYS A 58 -4.99 -0.31 -11.10
C LYS A 58 -3.80 -1.21 -10.75
N SER A 59 -2.97 -1.54 -11.74
CA SER A 59 -1.79 -2.39 -11.52
C SER A 59 -0.75 -1.71 -10.62
N SER A 60 -0.58 -0.40 -10.74
CA SER A 60 0.29 0.39 -9.88
C SER A 60 -0.26 0.45 -8.45
N TYR A 61 -1.57 0.63 -8.28
CA TYR A 61 -2.22 0.60 -6.97
C TYR A 61 -2.02 -0.75 -6.25
N ILE A 62 -2.29 -1.88 -6.93
CA ILE A 62 -2.13 -3.22 -6.31
C ILE A 62 -0.68 -3.45 -5.89
N LYS A 63 0.29 -3.11 -6.76
CA LYS A 63 1.71 -3.23 -6.45
C LYS A 63 2.14 -2.31 -5.31
N GLN A 64 1.59 -1.10 -5.23
CA GLN A 64 1.86 -0.17 -4.14
C GLN A 64 1.51 -0.77 -2.77
N VAL A 65 0.33 -1.38 -2.64
CA VAL A 65 -0.11 -1.99 -1.37
C VAL A 65 0.88 -3.07 -0.93
N ALA A 66 1.26 -3.96 -1.85
CA ALA A 66 2.24 -5.01 -1.59
C ALA A 66 3.62 -4.44 -1.22
N LEU A 67 4.13 -3.47 -1.99
CA LEU A 67 5.45 -2.89 -1.77
C LEU A 67 5.54 -2.12 -0.45
N ILE A 68 4.51 -1.35 -0.08
CA ILE A 68 4.46 -0.64 1.21
C ILE A 68 4.50 -1.64 2.38
N THR A 69 3.78 -2.75 2.26
CA THR A 69 3.79 -3.83 3.26
C THR A 69 5.19 -4.43 3.43
N VAL A 70 5.88 -4.74 2.32
CA VAL A 70 7.27 -5.24 2.34
C VAL A 70 8.21 -4.23 2.99
N MET A 71 8.14 -2.96 2.59
CA MET A 71 8.98 -1.90 3.16
C MET A 71 8.79 -1.77 4.67
N ALA A 72 7.55 -1.83 5.16
CA ALA A 72 7.25 -1.77 6.58
C ALA A 72 7.88 -2.96 7.35
N GLN A 73 7.76 -4.19 6.83
CA GLN A 73 8.33 -5.39 7.47
C GLN A 73 9.86 -5.50 7.40
N ILE A 74 10.50 -4.79 6.46
CA ILE A 74 11.97 -4.63 6.43
C ILE A 74 12.45 -3.61 7.50
N GLY A 75 11.52 -2.85 8.10
CA GLY A 75 11.85 -1.79 9.07
C GLY A 75 12.14 -0.44 8.42
N SER A 76 11.67 -0.21 7.19
CA SER A 76 11.82 1.07 6.49
C SER A 76 10.64 2.01 6.76
N TYR A 77 10.90 3.31 6.62
CA TYR A 77 9.84 4.29 6.41
C TYR A 77 9.16 4.01 5.06
N VAL A 78 7.88 4.33 4.95
CA VAL A 78 7.05 4.02 3.76
C VAL A 78 6.52 5.30 3.10
N PRO A 79 6.28 5.31 1.77
CA PRO A 79 5.73 6.47 1.05
C PRO A 79 4.22 6.60 1.26
N ALA A 80 3.81 7.03 2.45
CA ALA A 80 2.43 7.36 2.80
C ALA A 80 2.39 8.58 3.73
N GLU A 81 1.19 9.14 3.94
CA GLU A 81 0.95 10.11 5.01
C GLU A 81 0.95 9.39 6.37
N GLU A 82 0.20 8.29 6.46
CA GLU A 82 0.12 7.43 7.63
C GLU A 82 0.03 5.97 7.18
N SER A 83 0.57 5.03 7.97
CA SER A 83 0.48 3.61 7.66
C SER A 83 0.48 2.75 8.92
N THR A 84 -0.43 1.77 8.96
CA THR A 84 -0.50 0.71 9.95
C THR A 84 -0.51 -0.63 9.22
N ILE A 85 0.45 -1.49 9.53
CA ILE A 85 0.66 -2.77 8.87
C ILE A 85 0.70 -3.87 9.92
N GLY A 86 -0.26 -4.79 9.84
CA GLY A 86 -0.19 -6.09 10.48
C GLY A 86 0.85 -6.96 9.79
N VAL A 87 1.66 -7.69 10.55
CA VAL A 87 2.65 -8.61 9.98
C VAL A 87 1.93 -9.66 9.12
N VAL A 88 2.28 -9.69 7.84
CA VAL A 88 1.85 -10.71 6.88
C VAL A 88 2.89 -11.82 6.81
N ASP A 89 2.41 -13.05 6.71
CA ASP A 89 3.20 -14.27 6.53
C ASP A 89 3.81 -14.37 5.14
N GLY A 90 3.12 -13.86 4.12
CA GLY A 90 3.60 -13.81 2.75
C GLY A 90 2.75 -12.93 1.84
N ILE A 91 3.32 -12.56 0.70
CA ILE A 91 2.63 -11.86 -0.38
C ILE A 91 2.67 -12.75 -1.62
N PHE A 92 1.49 -13.08 -2.14
CA PHE A 92 1.32 -13.95 -3.30
C PHE A 92 0.68 -13.16 -4.44
N THR A 93 1.25 -13.25 -5.64
CA THR A 93 0.77 -12.55 -6.83
C THR A 93 0.60 -13.53 -7.99
N ARG A 94 -0.31 -13.22 -8.92
CA ARG A 94 -0.46 -13.93 -10.20
C ARG A 94 -0.24 -12.99 -11.37
#